data_AF-I6X520-F1
#
_entry.id   AF-I6X520-F1
#
_cell.length_a   1.000
_cell.length_b   1.000
_cell.length_c   1.000
_cell.angle_alpha   90.00
_cell.angle_beta   90.00
_cell.angle_gamma   90.00
#
_symmetry.space_group_name_H-M   'P 1'
#
loop_
_entity.id
_entity.type
_entity.pdbx_description
1 polymer ?
#
loop_
_entity_poly.entity_id
_entity_poly.type
_entity_poly.pdbx_seq_one_letter_code
_entity_poly.pdbx_strand_id
1 'polypeptide(L)' 'MEVRASARKHGINDDAMLHAYRNALRYVELEYHGEVQLLVIGPDQTGRLLELVIPADEPPRIIHANVLRPKFYDYLR' A
#
# COMPACT_ATOMS: atom_id res chain seq x y z
N MET A 1 7.80 8.01 -6.69
CA MET A 1 6.54 7.61 -6.05
C MET A 1 5.97 8.81 -5.32
N GLU A 2 4.77 9.25 -5.68
CA GLU A 2 4.07 10.33 -4.98
C GLU A 2 3.26 9.78 -3.78
N VAL A 3 3.18 10.52 -2.67
CA VAL A 3 2.35 10.17 -1.51
C VAL A 3 1.24 11.20 -1.32
N ARG A 4 0.00 10.83 -1.68
CA ARG A 4 -1.17 11.72 -1.59
C ARG A 4 -1.57 11.97 -0.15
N ALA A 5 -2.23 13.10 0.12
CA ALA A 5 -2.72 13.46 1.46
C ALA A 5 -3.59 12.36 2.09
N SER A 6 -4.44 11.72 1.29
CA SER A 6 -5.31 10.62 1.72
C SER A 6 -4.56 9.40 2.26
N ALA A 7 -3.31 9.17 1.84
CA ALA A 7 -2.51 8.04 2.30
C ALA A 7 -2.18 8.12 3.80
N ARG A 8 -2.13 9.34 4.36
CA ARG A 8 -1.78 9.61 5.77
C ARG A 8 -2.97 9.45 6.72
N LYS A 9 -4.16 9.11 6.22
CA LYS A 9 -5.43 9.02 7.00
C LYS A 9 -5.32 8.14 8.25
N HIS A 10 -4.47 7.11 8.22
CA HIS A 10 -4.28 6.16 9.33
C HIS A 10 -3.00 6.39 10.13
N GLY A 11 -2.37 7.57 10.01
CA GLY A 11 -1.19 7.94 10.80
C GLY A 11 0.11 7.26 10.37
N ILE A 12 0.13 6.61 9.21
CA ILE A 12 1.37 6.09 8.62
C ILE A 12 2.12 7.27 7.99
N ASN A 13 3.41 7.39 8.30
CA ASN A 13 4.28 8.44 7.77
C ASN A 13 4.85 8.05 6.38
N ASP A 14 5.36 9.04 5.66
CA ASP A 14 5.87 8.88 4.30
C ASP A 14 7.05 7.90 4.22
N ASP A 15 7.97 7.96 5.18
CA ASP A 15 9.13 7.07 5.18
C ASP A 15 8.74 5.60 5.31
N ALA A 16 7.75 5.30 6.16
CA ALA A 16 7.19 3.96 6.32
C ALA A 16 6.48 3.48 5.05
N MET A 17 5.68 4.34 4.41
CA MET A 17 5.03 4.04 3.13
C MET A 17 6.05 3.77 2.01
N LEU A 18 7.06 4.62 1.89
CA LEU A 18 8.11 4.48 0.88
C LEU A 18 9.02 3.28 1.17
N HIS A 19 9.26 2.94 2.44
CA HIS A 19 9.97 1.74 2.81
C HIS A 19 9.18 0.47 2.44
N ALA A 20 7.89 0.42 2.78
CA ALA A 20 7.02 -0.70 2.43
C ALA A 20 6.87 -0.86 0.91
N TYR A 21 6.78 0.25 0.16
CA TYR A 21 6.74 0.19 -1.30
C TYR A 21 8.06 -0.34 -1.90
N ARG A 22 9.22 0.14 -1.41
CA ARG A 22 10.54 -0.31 -1.91
C ARG A 22 10.86 -1.76 -1.56
N ASN A 23 10.31 -2.26 -0.45
CA ASN A 23 10.54 -3.61 0.05
C ASN A 23 9.26 -4.47 -0.03
N ALA A 24 8.44 -4.24 -1.05
CA ALA A 24 7.17 -4.93 -1.22
C ALA A 24 7.37 -6.46 -1.28
N LEU A 25 6.54 -7.18 -0.52
CA LEU A 25 6.48 -8.64 -0.50
C LEU A 25 5.45 -9.18 -1.49
N ARG A 26 4.38 -8.41 -1.74
CA ARG A 26 3.26 -8.79 -2.61
C ARG A 26 2.72 -7.58 -3.35
N TYR A 27 2.29 -7.85 -4.57
CA TYR A 27 1.48 -6.97 -5.40
C TYR A 27 0.23 -7.75 -5.79
N VAL A 28 -0.94 -7.19 -5.51
CA VAL A 28 -2.22 -7.80 -5.84
C VAL A 28 -3.05 -6.78 -6.58
N GLU A 29 -3.46 -7.12 -7.80
CA GLU A 29 -4.44 -6.34 -8.54
C GLU A 29 -5.83 -6.56 -7.96
N LEU A 30 -6.52 -5.46 -7.64
CA LEU A 30 -7.89 -5.44 -7.17
C LEU A 30 -8.69 -4.51 -8.06
N GLU A 31 -9.88 -4.92 -8.45
CA GLU A 31 -10.85 -4.01 -9.06
C GLU A 31 -11.67 -3.34 -7.96
N TYR A 32 -11.73 -2.00 -7.99
CA TYR A 32 -12.53 -1.18 -7.08
C TYR A 32 -13.32 -0.16 -7.90
N HIS A 33 -14.65 -0.29 -7.93
CA HIS A 33 -15.54 0.59 -8.70
C HIS A 33 -15.17 0.73 -10.20
N GLY A 34 -14.73 -0.37 -10.82
CA GLY A 34 -14.31 -0.38 -12.23
C GLY A 34 -12.90 0.15 -12.48
N GLU A 35 -12.18 0.57 -11.44
CA GLU A 35 -10.77 0.97 -11.52
C GLU A 35 -9.87 -0.14 -10.98
N VAL A 36 -8.78 -0.44 -11.70
CA VAL A 36 -7.76 -1.37 -11.22
C VAL A 36 -6.82 -0.64 -10.25
N GLN A 37 -6.62 -1.23 -9.09
CA GLN A 37 -5.74 -0.73 -8.05
C GLN A 37 -4.79 -1.85 -7.62
N LEU A 38 -3.55 -1.49 -7.32
CA LEU A 38 -2.57 -2.38 -6.73
C LEU A 38 -2.64 -2.26 -5.21
N LEU A 39 -3.01 -3.35 -4.54
CA LEU A 39 -2.69 -3.58 -3.15
C LEU A 39 -1.22 -4.03 -3.06
N VAL A 40 -0.39 -3.20 -2.45
CA VAL A 40 1.01 -3.51 -2.18
C VAL A 40 1.15 -3.82 -0.70
N ILE A 41 1.73 -4.98 -0.38
CA ILE A 41 2.03 -5.36 1.00
C ILE A 41 3.54 -5.35 1.19
N GLY A 42 4.03 -4.60 2.17
CA GLY A 42 5.45 -4.53 2.49
C GLY A 42 5.71 -4.04 3.92
N PRO A 43 6.92 -4.27 4.46
CA PRO A 43 7.28 -3.85 5.81
C PRO A 43 7.70 -2.38 5.86
N ASP A 44 7.37 -1.70 6.96
CA ASP A 44 8.08 -0.48 7.34
C ASP A 44 9.50 -0.78 7.86
N GLN A 45 10.22 0.25 8.32
CA GLN A 45 11.59 0.13 8.84
C GLN A 45 11.70 -0.76 10.09
N THR A 46 10.59 -1.01 10.79
CA THR A 46 10.52 -1.85 12.00
C THR A 46 10.08 -3.29 11.71
N GLY A 47 9.76 -3.60 10.45
CA GLY A 47 9.24 -4.91 10.04
C GLY A 47 7.72 -5.01 10.15
N ARG A 48 7.01 -3.94 10.53
CA ARG A 48 5.54 -3.95 10.58
C ARG A 48 4.98 -3.94 9.17
N LEU A 49 4.15 -4.93 8.84
CA LEU A 49 3.53 -5.00 7.53
C LEU A 49 2.47 -3.91 7.35
N LEU A 50 2.57 -3.22 6.22
CA LEU A 50 1.64 -2.21 5.76
C LEU A 50 0.91 -2.68 4.51
N GLU A 51 -0.34 -2.26 4.37
CA GLU A 51 -1.09 -2.30 3.12
C GLU A 51 -1.04 -0.90 2.48
N LEU A 52 -0.64 -0.82 1.22
CA LEU A 52 -0.66 0.39 0.41
C LEU A 52 -1.61 0.19 -0.76
N VAL A 53 -2.35 1.22 -1.14
CA VAL A 53 -3.15 1.21 -2.38
C VAL A 53 -2.57 2.21 -3.36
N ILE A 54 -2.30 1.74 -4.57
CA ILE A 54 -1.72 2.50 -5.68
C ILE A 54 -2.62 2.28 -6.90
N PRO A 55 -3.29 3.32 -7.43
CA PRO A 55 -4.03 3.20 -8.68
C PRO A 55 -3.13 2.71 -9.82
N ALA A 56 -3.65 1.88 -10.72
CA ALA A 56 -2.87 1.32 -11.82
C ALA A 56 -2.56 2.36 -12.93
N ASP A 57 -3.21 3.52 -12.92
CA ASP A 57 -2.95 4.61 -13.85
C ASP A 57 -1.68 5.39 -13.49
N GLU A 58 -1.02 5.92 -14.51
CA GLU A 58 0.18 6.72 -14.36
C GLU A 58 -0.15 8.21 -14.12
N PRO A 59 0.64 8.93 -13.29
CA PRO A 59 1.83 8.46 -12.58
C PRO A 59 1.50 7.69 -11.29
N PRO A 60 2.37 6.74 -10.88
CA PRO A 60 2.15 5.94 -9.68
C PRO A 60 2.18 6.78 -8.41
N ARG A 61 1.16 6.60 -7.57
CA ARG A 61 0.92 7.37 -6.35
C ARG A 61 0.27 6.53 -5.26
N ILE A 62 0.74 6.65 -4.03
CA ILE A 62 0.11 6.00 -2.87
C ILE A 62 -1.09 6.87 -2.45
N ILE A 63 -2.29 6.28 -2.47
CA ILE A 63 -3.55 6.97 -2.11
C ILE A 63 -4.10 6.51 -0.76
N HIS A 64 -3.66 5.36 -0.26
CA HIS A 64 -4.04 4.80 1.03
C HIS A 64 -2.84 4.05 1.61
N ALA A 65 -2.63 4.18 2.91
CA ALA A 65 -1.74 3.33 3.67
C ALA A 65 -2.36 3.00 5.03
N ASN A 66 -2.20 1.76 5.45
CA ASN A 66 -2.59 1.30 6.77
C ASN A 66 -1.67 0.17 7.21
N VAL A 67 -1.77 -0.21 8.48
CA VAL A 67 -1.27 -1.49 8.98
C VAL A 67 -2.01 -2.61 8.26
N LEU A 68 -1.28 -3.64 7.83
CA LEU A 68 -1.88 -4.76 7.12
C LEU A 68 -3.01 -5.39 7.94
N ARG A 69 -4.24 -5.30 7.43
CA ARG A 69 -5.42 -5.83 8.10
C ARG A 69 -5.55 -7.34 7.87
N PRO A 70 -6.13 -8.09 8.84
CA PRO A 70 -6.31 -9.54 8.73
C PRO A 70 -6.99 -10.04 7.46
N LYS A 71 -7.92 -9.25 6.91
CA LYS A 71 -8.63 -9.59 5.66
C LYS A 71 -7.72 -9.74 4.43
N PHE A 72 -6.49 -9.26 4.48
CA PHE A 72 -5.51 -9.34 3.40
C PHE A 72 -4.40 -10.37 3.68
N TYR A 73 -4.46 -11.10 4.80
CA TYR A 73 -3.46 -12.13 5.12
C TYR A 73 -3.46 -13.28 4.12
N ASP A 74 -4.58 -13.51 3.44
CA ASP A 74 -4.65 -14.52 2.38
C ASP A 74 -3.74 -14.23 1.19
N TYR A 75 -3.32 -12.97 1.01
CA TYR A 75 -2.35 -12.59 -0.01
C TYR A 75 -0.89 -12.80 0.42
N LEU A 76 -0.62 -13.12 1.69
CA LEU A 76 0.74 -13.41 2.19
C LEU A 76 1.22 -14.83 1.88
N ARG A 77 0.34 -15.67 1.33
CA ARG A 77 0.61 -17.07 0.99
C ARG A 77 1.65 -17.19 -0.11
#